data_AF-A0A933LQG5-F1
#
_entry.id   AF-A0A933LQG5-F1
#
_cell.length_a   1.000
_cell.length_b   1.000
_cell.length_c   1.000
_cell.angle_alpha   90.00
_cell.angle_beta   90.00
_cell.angle_gamma   90.00
#
_symmetry.space_group_name_H-M   'P 1'
#
loop_
_entity.id
_entity.type
_entity.pdbx_description
1 polymer ?
#
loop_
_entity_poly.entity_id
_entity_poly.type
_entity_poly.pdbx_seq_one_letter_code
_entity_poly.pdbx_strand_id
1 'polypeptide(L)'
;MIVGESFQGDTDKELRGVQFELYWNLVVHLFEFPKERFLKSAILLGYDPELVERVKNIKSFDHRIYQYAHDLIATYYRYAYHDLVSENSNRVVYKLPKDFVATGFNFEYQPDRLYPDLVDCKQGSLFDPNRDYLTCQKQNWVHFFHKEALYLTYLENPFAKASIVAALNQNQYLGYEAEDVMAGTLFQRYNCFEWYDKNNFTLGSFLRGTIMRFLSNIQMDGKSISKCLFPNSSNLMGVFMC
;
A
#
# COMPACT_ATOMS: atom_id res chain seq x y z
N MET A 1 -4.05 4.38 16.90
CA MET A 1 -3.43 4.65 15.59
C MET A 1 -3.08 6.12 15.52
N ILE A 2 -1.87 6.45 15.08
CA ILE A 2 -1.46 7.83 14.82
C ILE A 2 -1.63 8.02 13.31
N VAL A 3 -2.62 8.82 12.89
CA VAL A 3 -2.61 9.34 11.51
C VAL A 3 -1.49 10.36 11.48
N GLY A 4 -0.31 9.95 11.01
CA GLY A 4 0.88 10.79 11.03
C GLY A 4 0.65 12.11 10.29
N GLU A 5 1.25 13.19 10.81
CA GLU A 5 1.45 14.41 10.03
C GLU A 5 2.54 14.13 9.00
N SER A 6 2.14 13.58 7.86
CA SER A 6 3.10 13.09 6.87
C SER A 6 3.72 14.21 6.03
N PHE A 7 3.10 15.39 5.97
CA PHE A 7 3.65 16.55 5.28
C PHE A 7 3.31 17.88 5.96
N GLN A 8 4.17 18.87 5.71
CA GLN A 8 4.00 20.23 6.20
C GLN A 8 2.80 20.85 5.48
N GLY A 9 1.82 21.34 6.24
CA GLY A 9 0.59 21.92 5.69
C GLY A 9 -0.61 20.98 5.65
N ASP A 10 -0.50 19.73 6.13
CA ASP A 10 -1.65 18.84 6.33
C ASP A 10 -2.52 19.30 7.51
N THR A 11 -3.41 20.25 7.24
CA THR A 11 -4.24 20.89 8.28
C THR A 11 -5.64 20.30 8.41
N ASP A 12 -6.06 19.38 7.54
CA ASP A 12 -7.43 18.85 7.52
C ASP A 12 -7.65 17.85 8.65
N LYS A 13 -8.13 18.37 9.78
CA LYS A 13 -8.43 17.56 10.97
C LYS A 13 -9.69 16.71 10.77
N GLU A 14 -10.62 17.15 9.94
CA GLU A 14 -11.90 16.47 9.73
C GLU A 14 -11.71 15.21 8.89
N LEU A 15 -11.01 15.33 7.76
CA LEU A 15 -10.70 14.18 6.90
C LEU A 15 -9.75 13.19 7.61
N ARG A 16 -8.80 13.68 8.42
CA ARG A 16 -8.02 12.80 9.31
C ARG A 16 -8.90 12.04 10.30
N GLY A 17 -9.93 12.70 10.85
CA GLY A 17 -10.93 12.06 11.72
C GLY A 17 -11.72 10.97 10.99
N VAL A 18 -12.16 11.24 9.76
CA VAL A 18 -12.83 10.26 8.88
C VAL A 18 -11.94 9.04 8.62
N GLN A 19 -10.67 9.27 8.29
CA GLN A 19 -9.70 8.20 8.02
C GLN A 19 -9.39 7.39 9.29
N PHE A 20 -9.33 8.06 10.45
CA PHE A 20 -9.18 7.39 11.74
C PHE A 20 -10.38 6.47 12.06
N GLU A 21 -11.60 6.97 11.86
CA GLU A 21 -12.83 6.20 12.11
C GLU A 21 -12.90 4.95 11.22
N LEU A 22 -12.51 5.08 9.94
CA LEU A 22 -12.65 4.01 8.95
C LEU A 22 -11.44 3.07 8.87
N TYR A 23 -10.35 3.36 9.57
CA TYR A 23 -9.09 2.63 9.50
C TYR A 23 -9.24 1.11 9.61
N TRP A 24 -9.90 0.65 10.67
CA TRP A 24 -10.00 -0.79 10.96
C TRP A 24 -10.75 -1.55 9.88
N ASN A 25 -11.72 -0.89 9.25
CA ASN A 25 -12.50 -1.49 8.16
C ASN A 25 -11.68 -1.54 6.87
N LEU A 26 -10.85 -0.51 6.62
CA LEU A 26 -10.16 -0.35 5.35
C LEU A 26 -8.82 -1.09 5.29
N VAL A 27 -8.02 -1.04 6.35
CA VAL A 27 -6.65 -1.61 6.35
C VAL A 27 -6.64 -3.11 6.02
N VAL A 28 -7.73 -3.82 6.35
CA VAL A 28 -7.91 -5.25 6.04
C VAL A 28 -7.89 -5.55 4.54
N HIS A 29 -8.32 -4.61 3.70
CA HIS A 29 -8.33 -4.79 2.25
C HIS A 29 -6.93 -4.80 1.64
N LEU A 30 -5.92 -4.25 2.32
CA LEU A 30 -4.51 -4.35 1.89
C LEU A 30 -3.97 -5.77 1.99
N PHE A 31 -4.66 -6.67 2.70
CA PHE A 31 -4.33 -8.09 2.79
C PHE A 31 -5.34 -9.00 2.08
N GLU A 32 -6.64 -8.79 2.28
CA GLU A 32 -7.66 -9.69 1.75
C GLU A 32 -7.68 -9.70 0.22
N PHE A 33 -7.51 -8.55 -0.45
CA PHE A 33 -7.45 -8.52 -1.92
C PHE A 33 -6.21 -9.27 -2.46
N PRO A 34 -4.96 -9.01 -1.98
CA PRO A 34 -3.81 -9.82 -2.37
C PRO A 34 -3.97 -11.31 -2.08
N LYS A 35 -4.47 -11.67 -0.89
CA LYS A 35 -4.72 -13.07 -0.48
C LYS A 35 -5.66 -13.76 -1.45
N GLU A 36 -6.81 -13.15 -1.75
CA GLU A 36 -7.80 -13.71 -2.67
C GLU A 36 -7.19 -13.93 -4.07
N ARG A 37 -6.49 -12.91 -4.61
CA ARG A 37 -5.81 -13.01 -5.91
C ARG A 37 -4.77 -14.12 -5.91
N PHE A 38 -3.96 -14.22 -4.86
CA PHE A 38 -2.95 -15.26 -4.72
C PHE A 38 -3.57 -16.66 -4.70
N LEU A 39 -4.59 -16.89 -3.87
CA LEU A 39 -5.23 -18.20 -3.76
C LEU A 39 -5.88 -18.62 -5.08
N LYS A 40 -6.55 -17.70 -5.79
CA LYS A 40 -7.09 -17.96 -7.13
C LYS A 40 -5.99 -18.31 -8.14
N SER A 41 -4.91 -17.53 -8.16
CA SER A 41 -3.78 -17.76 -9.07
C SER A 41 -3.07 -19.08 -8.76
N ALA A 42 -2.93 -19.42 -7.49
CA ALA A 42 -2.26 -20.64 -7.04
C ALA A 42 -3.01 -21.91 -7.47
N ILE A 43 -4.35 -21.88 -7.44
CA ILE A 43 -5.20 -22.97 -7.94
C ILE A 43 -4.98 -23.17 -9.45
N LEU A 44 -4.92 -22.08 -10.22
CA LEU A 44 -4.79 -22.14 -11.68
C LEU A 44 -3.39 -22.58 -12.14
N LEU A 45 -2.35 -22.16 -11.41
CA LEU A 45 -0.94 -22.37 -11.79
C LEU A 45 -0.30 -23.60 -11.12
N GLY A 46 -1.02 -24.29 -10.22
CA GLY A 46 -0.49 -25.44 -9.49
C GLY A 46 0.65 -25.08 -8.54
N TYR A 47 0.51 -23.98 -7.80
CA TYR A 47 1.51 -23.54 -6.82
C TYR A 47 1.69 -24.53 -5.67
N ASP A 48 2.79 -24.36 -4.94
CA ASP A 48 3.14 -25.13 -3.75
C ASP A 48 1.95 -25.25 -2.75
N PRO A 49 1.43 -26.47 -2.50
CA PRO A 49 0.28 -26.68 -1.64
C PRO A 49 0.54 -26.27 -0.19
N GLU A 50 1.79 -26.35 0.30
CA GLU A 50 2.14 -25.96 1.66
C GLU A 50 1.98 -24.44 1.85
N LEU A 51 2.51 -23.65 0.92
CA LEU A 51 2.37 -22.20 0.94
C LEU A 51 0.91 -21.76 0.83
N VAL A 52 0.14 -22.40 -0.06
CA VAL A 52 -1.30 -22.15 -0.20
C VAL A 52 -2.03 -22.39 1.11
N GLU A 53 -1.74 -23.49 1.80
CA GLU A 53 -2.36 -23.83 3.07
C GLU A 53 -1.97 -22.83 4.18
N ARG A 54 -0.71 -22.42 4.24
CA ARG A 54 -0.25 -21.38 5.17
C ARG A 54 -1.01 -20.07 4.97
N VAL A 55 -1.17 -19.61 3.72
CA VAL A 55 -1.89 -18.36 3.41
C VAL A 55 -3.39 -18.47 3.73
N LYS A 56 -4.02 -19.63 3.45
CA LYS A 56 -5.42 -19.89 3.84
C LYS A 56 -5.66 -19.83 5.35
N ASN A 57 -4.66 -20.24 6.12
CA ASN A 57 -4.75 -20.33 7.57
C ASN A 57 -4.48 -19.01 8.31
N ILE A 58 -4.10 -17.94 7.60
CA ILE A 58 -4.06 -16.60 8.18
C ILE A 58 -5.51 -16.13 8.42
N LYS A 59 -5.95 -16.18 9.69
CA LYS A 59 -7.29 -15.72 10.14
C LYS A 59 -7.28 -14.27 10.62
N SER A 60 -6.14 -13.80 11.09
CA SER A 60 -5.91 -12.44 11.57
C SER A 60 -4.45 -12.05 11.38
N PHE A 61 -4.17 -10.77 11.45
CA PHE A 61 -2.82 -10.23 11.39
C PHE A 61 -2.71 -9.01 12.31
N ASP A 62 -1.49 -8.69 12.71
CA ASP A 62 -1.22 -7.43 13.39
C ASP A 62 -1.38 -6.26 12.42
N HIS A 63 -2.38 -5.40 12.68
CA HIS A 63 -2.65 -4.21 11.88
C HIS A 63 -1.43 -3.30 11.64
N ARG A 64 -0.43 -3.32 12.53
CA ARG A 64 0.78 -2.51 12.42
C ARG A 64 1.55 -2.76 11.13
N ILE A 65 1.48 -3.99 10.61
CA ILE A 65 2.12 -4.41 9.34
C ILE A 65 1.67 -3.55 8.16
N TYR A 66 0.40 -3.12 8.17
CA TYR A 66 -0.19 -2.35 7.09
C TYR A 66 -0.43 -0.89 7.44
N GLN A 67 -0.14 -0.49 8.69
CA GLN A 67 -0.39 0.85 9.16
C GLN A 67 0.37 1.88 8.30
N TYR A 68 1.65 1.64 8.03
CA TYR A 68 2.44 2.60 7.24
C TYR A 68 1.95 2.73 5.79
N ALA A 69 1.61 1.60 5.16
CA ALA A 69 1.03 1.62 3.82
C ALA A 69 -0.32 2.36 3.78
N HIS A 70 -1.20 2.11 4.75
CA HIS A 70 -2.45 2.86 4.92
C HIS A 70 -2.18 4.36 5.07
N ASP A 71 -1.24 4.74 5.94
CA ASP A 71 -0.95 6.14 6.22
C ASP A 71 -0.40 6.86 4.98
N LEU A 72 0.41 6.19 4.15
CA LEU A 72 0.86 6.72 2.85
C LEU A 72 -0.30 6.93 1.87
N ILE A 73 -1.21 5.95 1.75
CA ILE A 73 -2.41 6.06 0.90
C ILE A 73 -3.30 7.22 1.37
N ALA A 74 -3.54 7.30 2.68
CA ALA A 74 -4.36 8.34 3.29
C ALA A 74 -3.74 9.72 3.12
N THR A 75 -2.42 9.82 3.26
CA THR A 75 -1.65 11.03 3.04
C THR A 75 -1.76 11.50 1.61
N TYR A 76 -1.56 10.60 0.65
CA TYR A 76 -1.70 10.91 -0.76
C TYR A 76 -3.12 11.36 -1.10
N TYR A 77 -4.14 10.70 -0.55
CA TYR A 77 -5.52 11.13 -0.75
C TYR A 77 -5.77 12.55 -0.25
N ARG A 78 -5.30 12.88 0.96
CA ARG A 78 -5.39 14.25 1.47
C ARG A 78 -4.64 15.19 0.53
N TYR A 79 -3.38 14.94 0.24
CA TYR A 79 -2.60 15.83 -0.64
C TYR A 79 -3.22 16.05 -2.04
N ALA A 80 -3.69 14.99 -2.69
CA ALA A 80 -4.19 15.03 -4.06
C ALA A 80 -5.61 15.60 -4.17
N TYR A 81 -6.44 15.43 -3.14
CA TYR A 81 -7.88 15.76 -3.20
C TYR A 81 -8.34 16.81 -2.17
N HIS A 82 -7.47 17.27 -1.26
CA HIS A 82 -7.77 18.32 -0.28
C HIS A 82 -8.09 19.68 -0.94
N ASP A 83 -7.48 20.00 -2.08
CA ASP A 83 -7.71 21.29 -2.77
C ASP A 83 -9.00 21.34 -3.60
N LEU A 84 -9.74 20.23 -3.75
CA LEU A 84 -11.15 20.31 -4.15
C LEU A 84 -12.00 20.96 -3.05
N VAL A 85 -11.45 21.17 -1.84
CA VAL A 85 -12.17 21.57 -0.62
C VAL A 85 -11.77 22.95 -0.07
N SER A 86 -10.95 23.78 -0.74
CA SER A 86 -10.77 25.19 -0.33
C SER A 86 -11.06 26.18 -1.47
N GLU A 87 -12.07 27.04 -1.32
CA GLU A 87 -12.51 28.00 -2.35
C GLU A 87 -11.57 29.22 -2.52
N ASN A 88 -10.41 29.25 -1.87
CA ASN A 88 -9.65 30.50 -1.77
C ASN A 88 -8.13 30.37 -1.71
N SER A 89 -7.54 29.23 -2.10
CA SER A 89 -6.09 29.21 -2.27
C SER A 89 -5.76 29.40 -3.75
N ASN A 90 -5.02 30.48 -4.04
CA ASN A 90 -4.07 30.46 -5.14
C ASN A 90 -3.43 29.07 -5.12
N ARG A 91 -3.71 28.27 -6.15
CA ARG A 91 -3.18 26.91 -6.29
C ARG A 91 -1.68 27.02 -6.11
N VAL A 92 -1.18 26.81 -4.90
CA VAL A 92 0.18 26.37 -4.70
C VAL A 92 0.08 24.93 -5.14
N VAL A 93 0.01 24.76 -6.47
CA VAL A 93 0.55 23.57 -7.10
C VAL A 93 1.92 23.51 -6.46
N TYR A 94 2.08 22.62 -5.50
CA TYR A 94 3.37 22.12 -5.13
C TYR A 94 3.90 21.57 -6.44
N LYS A 95 4.55 22.45 -7.21
CA LYS A 95 5.29 22.08 -8.38
C LYS A 95 6.29 21.15 -7.77
N LEU A 96 6.14 19.86 -8.07
CA LEU A 96 7.20 18.88 -7.91
C LEU A 96 8.50 19.63 -8.24
N PRO A 97 9.49 19.63 -7.34
CA PRO A 97 10.69 20.45 -7.51
C PRO A 97 11.15 20.40 -8.96
N LYS A 98 11.37 21.56 -9.60
CA LYS A 98 11.71 21.65 -11.04
C LYS A 98 12.89 20.75 -11.43
N ASP A 99 13.73 20.42 -10.46
CA ASP A 99 14.91 19.59 -10.58
C ASP A 99 14.58 18.10 -10.80
N PHE A 100 13.32 17.68 -10.61
CA PHE A 100 12.88 16.29 -10.78
C PHE A 100 12.52 15.92 -12.23
N VAL A 101 12.37 16.90 -13.11
CA VAL A 101 12.13 16.70 -14.57
C VAL A 101 13.37 16.12 -15.28
N ALA A 102 14.52 16.03 -14.59
CA ALA A 102 15.78 15.58 -15.15
C ALA A 102 15.89 14.06 -15.41
N THR A 103 14.90 13.23 -15.02
CA THR A 103 14.98 11.76 -15.24
C THR A 103 14.44 11.28 -16.60
N GLY A 104 14.07 12.19 -17.51
CA GLY A 104 13.75 11.84 -18.90
C GLY A 104 12.41 11.11 -19.11
N PHE A 105 11.67 10.82 -18.05
CA PHE A 105 10.28 10.36 -18.11
C PHE A 105 9.35 11.53 -17.83
N ASN A 106 8.97 12.25 -18.88
CA ASN A 106 7.90 13.24 -18.83
C ASN A 106 6.54 12.52 -18.73
N PHE A 107 6.25 11.94 -17.56
CA PHE A 107 4.86 11.66 -17.19
C PHE A 107 4.30 12.95 -16.62
N GLU A 108 3.48 13.65 -17.39
CA GLU A 108 2.65 14.72 -16.87
C GLU A 108 1.67 14.07 -15.89
N TYR A 109 2.01 14.11 -14.61
CA TYR A 109 1.20 13.53 -13.55
C TYR A 109 -0.07 14.35 -13.41
N GLN A 110 -1.19 13.79 -13.85
CA GLN A 110 -2.52 14.41 -13.79
C GLN A 110 -3.35 13.69 -12.70
N PRO A 111 -3.29 14.12 -11.43
CA PRO A 111 -4.05 13.49 -10.34
C PRO A 111 -5.56 13.50 -10.60
N ASP A 112 -6.02 14.48 -11.38
CA ASP A 112 -7.38 14.70 -11.88
C ASP A 112 -7.94 13.50 -12.68
N ARG A 113 -7.10 12.57 -13.15
CA ARG A 113 -7.51 11.46 -14.03
C ARG A 113 -7.59 10.08 -13.39
N LEU A 114 -7.04 9.88 -12.19
CA LEU A 114 -7.00 8.53 -11.60
C LEU A 114 -8.37 8.09 -11.07
N TYR A 115 -9.17 9.02 -10.53
CA TYR A 115 -10.46 8.74 -9.91
C TYR A 115 -11.49 9.84 -10.25
N PRO A 116 -11.98 9.89 -11.51
CA PRO A 116 -12.91 10.94 -11.96
C PRO A 116 -14.31 10.84 -11.33
N ASP A 117 -14.56 9.79 -10.55
CA ASP A 117 -15.86 9.48 -9.96
C ASP A 117 -15.96 9.80 -8.47
N LEU A 118 -14.98 10.53 -7.91
CA LEU A 118 -15.11 11.13 -6.58
C LEU A 118 -16.10 12.30 -6.64
N VAL A 119 -17.01 12.35 -5.67
CA VAL A 119 -18.06 13.38 -5.61
C VAL A 119 -17.50 14.65 -4.97
N ASP A 120 -17.83 15.81 -5.51
CA ASP A 120 -17.54 17.09 -4.85
C ASP A 120 -18.44 17.25 -3.61
N CYS A 121 -17.87 17.00 -2.43
CA CYS A 121 -18.59 17.03 -1.16
C CYS A 121 -19.02 18.43 -0.70
N LYS A 122 -18.60 19.50 -1.38
CA LYS A 122 -18.95 20.87 -1.00
C LYS A 122 -20.31 21.32 -1.49
N GLN A 123 -20.89 20.63 -2.46
CA GLN A 123 -22.22 20.96 -2.99
C GLN A 123 -23.35 20.49 -2.05
N GLY A 124 -23.07 20.40 -0.73
CA GLY A 124 -23.91 19.80 0.30
C GLY A 124 -25.26 20.50 0.51
N SER A 125 -26.23 19.76 1.05
CA SER A 125 -27.63 20.18 1.09
C SER A 125 -27.89 21.38 2.00
N LEU A 126 -28.94 22.13 1.68
CA LEU A 126 -29.39 23.33 2.40
C LEU A 126 -29.82 23.06 3.86
N PHE A 127 -29.98 21.81 4.27
CA PHE A 127 -30.65 21.45 5.53
C PHE A 127 -29.71 20.95 6.64
N ASP A 128 -28.53 20.41 6.31
CA ASP A 128 -27.43 20.12 7.26
C ASP A 128 -26.08 20.00 6.52
N PRO A 129 -25.41 21.13 6.23
CA PRO A 129 -24.22 21.15 5.38
C PRO A 129 -23.06 20.29 5.91
N ASN A 130 -22.92 20.19 7.23
CA ASN A 130 -21.79 19.51 7.86
C ASN A 130 -21.97 17.99 7.93
N ARG A 131 -23.20 17.52 8.22
CA ARG A 131 -23.51 16.07 8.21
C ARG A 131 -23.38 15.49 6.80
N ASP A 132 -23.81 16.24 5.79
CA ASP A 132 -23.71 15.82 4.39
C ASP A 132 -22.25 15.80 3.92
N TYR A 133 -21.45 16.79 4.32
CA TYR A 133 -20.02 16.85 3.99
C TYR A 133 -19.23 15.65 4.54
N LEU A 134 -19.32 15.37 5.85
CA LEU A 134 -18.56 14.26 6.46
C LEU A 134 -19.00 12.90 5.93
N THR A 135 -20.29 12.73 5.67
CA THR A 135 -20.83 11.50 5.08
C THR A 135 -20.29 11.30 3.66
N CYS A 136 -20.28 12.36 2.86
CA CYS A 136 -19.68 12.34 1.53
C CYS A 136 -18.17 12.04 1.59
N GLN A 137 -17.41 12.65 2.51
CA GLN A 137 -15.98 12.37 2.66
C GLN A 137 -15.72 10.92 3.06
N LYS A 138 -16.54 10.34 3.94
CA LYS A 138 -16.49 8.91 4.28
C LYS A 138 -16.69 8.04 3.03
N GLN A 139 -17.69 8.34 2.22
CA GLN A 139 -17.97 7.59 0.99
C GLN A 139 -16.82 7.70 -0.02
N ASN A 140 -16.34 8.91 -0.29
CA ASN A 140 -15.21 9.15 -1.17
C ASN A 140 -13.95 8.43 -0.68
N TRP A 141 -13.65 8.49 0.62
CA TRP A 141 -12.48 7.83 1.18
C TRP A 141 -12.56 6.31 1.05
N VAL A 142 -13.70 5.70 1.40
CA VAL A 142 -13.92 4.24 1.22
C VAL A 142 -13.74 3.86 -0.25
N HIS A 143 -14.39 4.60 -1.14
CA HIS A 143 -14.36 4.34 -2.58
C HIS A 143 -12.95 4.44 -3.17
N PHE A 144 -12.24 5.52 -2.85
CA PHE A 144 -10.85 5.71 -3.23
C PHE A 144 -9.97 4.58 -2.70
N PHE A 145 -10.06 4.28 -1.41
CA PHE A 145 -9.20 3.28 -0.77
C PHE A 145 -9.43 1.88 -1.36
N HIS A 146 -10.68 1.49 -1.59
CA HIS A 146 -11.02 0.22 -2.22
C HIS A 146 -10.41 0.10 -3.61
N LYS A 147 -10.59 1.12 -4.45
CA LYS A 147 -10.00 1.11 -5.80
C LYS A 147 -8.48 1.07 -5.75
N GLU A 148 -7.88 1.82 -4.84
CA GLU A 148 -6.44 1.87 -4.68
C GLU A 148 -5.88 0.52 -4.22
N ALA A 149 -6.50 -0.13 -3.23
CA ALA A 149 -6.12 -1.47 -2.78
C ALA A 149 -6.27 -2.52 -3.89
N LEU A 150 -7.33 -2.44 -4.71
CA LEU A 150 -7.48 -3.28 -5.90
C LEU A 150 -6.40 -3.00 -6.93
N TYR A 151 -6.09 -1.73 -7.23
CA TYR A 151 -5.02 -1.38 -8.15
C TYR A 151 -3.69 -1.99 -7.69
N LEU A 152 -3.33 -1.76 -6.43
CA LEU A 152 -2.10 -2.30 -5.83
C LEU A 152 -2.07 -3.82 -5.88
N THR A 153 -3.22 -4.48 -5.70
CA THR A 153 -3.33 -5.92 -5.82
C THR A 153 -3.14 -6.40 -7.26
N TYR A 154 -3.75 -5.72 -8.23
CA TYR A 154 -3.90 -6.27 -9.56
C TYR A 154 -2.80 -5.87 -10.54
N LEU A 155 -2.29 -4.65 -10.39
CA LEU A 155 -1.35 -4.02 -11.30
C LEU A 155 0.05 -3.89 -10.69
N GLU A 156 0.14 -3.70 -9.37
CA GLU A 156 1.42 -3.62 -8.66
C GLU A 156 1.81 -4.97 -8.02
N ASN A 157 2.27 -5.90 -8.84
CA ASN A 157 2.70 -7.24 -8.38
C ASN A 157 3.61 -7.21 -7.13
N PRO A 158 4.63 -6.31 -7.03
CA PRO A 158 5.47 -6.23 -5.84
C PRO A 158 4.68 -5.98 -4.55
N PHE A 159 3.66 -5.12 -4.58
CA PHE A 159 2.84 -4.81 -3.41
C PHE A 159 2.04 -6.03 -2.95
N ALA A 160 1.31 -6.68 -3.87
CA ALA A 160 0.48 -7.83 -3.54
C ALA A 160 1.30 -8.98 -2.92
N LYS A 161 2.49 -9.22 -3.47
CA LYS A 161 3.42 -10.23 -2.99
C LYS A 161 3.98 -9.87 -1.61
N ALA A 162 4.43 -8.63 -1.45
CA ALA A 162 4.97 -8.13 -0.20
C ALA A 162 3.92 -8.17 0.93
N SER A 163 2.67 -7.82 0.64
CA SER A 163 1.55 -7.94 1.59
C SER A 163 1.41 -9.36 2.16
N ILE A 164 1.41 -10.38 1.30
CA ILE A 164 1.32 -11.79 1.74
C ILE A 164 2.56 -12.20 2.55
N VAL A 165 3.77 -11.82 2.11
CA VAL A 165 5.02 -12.13 2.81
C VAL A 165 5.04 -11.48 4.19
N ALA A 166 4.60 -10.23 4.30
CA ALA A 166 4.52 -9.50 5.56
C ALA A 166 3.56 -10.20 6.53
N ALA A 167 2.38 -10.60 6.06
CA ALA A 167 1.40 -11.34 6.87
C ALA A 167 1.86 -12.74 7.29
N LEU A 168 2.66 -13.43 6.47
CA LEU A 168 3.21 -14.76 6.81
C LEU A 168 4.36 -14.69 7.82
N ASN A 169 5.09 -13.56 7.86
CA ASN A 169 6.32 -13.39 8.63
C ASN A 169 6.20 -12.21 9.62
N GLN A 170 5.04 -12.06 10.25
CA GLN A 170 4.74 -10.96 11.18
C GLN A 170 5.78 -10.91 12.31
N ASN A 171 6.31 -9.73 12.60
CA ASN A 171 7.36 -9.52 13.62
C ASN A 171 8.67 -10.28 13.34
N GLN A 172 8.94 -10.63 12.08
CA GLN A 172 10.20 -11.23 11.65
C GLN A 172 10.90 -10.32 10.64
N TYR A 173 12.21 -10.51 10.48
CA TYR A 173 13.04 -9.73 9.55
C TYR A 173 12.46 -9.68 8.12
N LEU A 174 12.03 -10.82 7.58
CA LEU A 174 11.39 -10.89 6.26
C LEU A 174 10.05 -10.15 6.18
N GLY A 175 9.33 -10.04 7.30
CA GLY A 175 8.11 -9.25 7.37
C GLY A 175 8.40 -7.77 7.22
N TYR A 176 9.40 -7.27 7.94
CA TYR A 176 9.83 -5.87 7.85
C TYR A 176 10.38 -5.51 6.46
N GLU A 177 11.18 -6.38 5.84
CA GLU A 177 11.62 -6.17 4.45
C GLU A 177 10.44 -6.08 3.47
N ALA A 178 9.38 -6.87 3.70
CA ALA A 178 8.19 -6.82 2.88
C ALA A 178 7.37 -5.53 3.13
N GLU A 179 7.31 -5.03 4.36
CA GLU A 179 6.73 -3.72 4.67
C GLU A 179 7.46 -2.59 3.92
N ASP A 180 8.80 -2.63 3.86
CA ASP A 180 9.60 -1.68 3.10
C ASP A 180 9.30 -1.73 1.59
N VAL A 181 9.05 -2.92 1.04
CA VAL A 181 8.66 -3.09 -0.37
C VAL A 181 7.27 -2.53 -0.64
N MET A 182 6.31 -2.72 0.27
CA MET A 182 4.99 -2.09 0.17
C MET A 182 5.11 -0.57 0.15
N ALA A 183 5.87 0.00 1.09
CA ALA A 183 6.11 1.43 1.16
C ALA A 183 6.82 1.96 -0.11
N GLY A 184 7.88 1.28 -0.55
CA GLY A 184 8.61 1.60 -1.78
C GLY A 184 7.72 1.65 -3.02
N THR A 185 6.80 0.69 -3.14
CA THR A 185 5.81 0.64 -4.23
C THR A 185 4.88 1.85 -4.19
N LEU A 186 4.42 2.26 -3.00
CA LEU A 186 3.58 3.44 -2.82
C LEU A 186 4.33 4.74 -3.11
N PHE A 187 5.59 4.88 -2.67
CA PHE A 187 6.42 6.05 -2.99
C PHE A 187 6.61 6.22 -4.49
N GLN A 188 6.90 5.13 -5.20
CA GLN A 188 7.02 5.14 -6.65
C GLN A 188 5.70 5.52 -7.32
N ARG A 189 4.59 4.92 -6.86
CA ARG A 189 3.26 5.15 -7.42
C ARG A 189 2.78 6.61 -7.25
N TYR A 190 3.03 7.20 -6.10
CA TYR A 190 2.63 8.57 -5.80
C TYR A 190 3.68 9.61 -6.18
N ASN A 191 4.82 9.17 -6.73
CA ASN A 191 5.97 10.02 -7.02
C ASN A 191 6.38 10.90 -5.82
N CYS A 192 6.34 10.33 -4.61
CA CYS A 192 6.50 11.06 -3.36
C CYS A 192 7.73 10.62 -2.55
N PHE A 193 8.82 10.31 -3.25
CA PHE A 193 10.10 9.92 -2.68
C PHE A 193 10.65 10.90 -1.61
N GLU A 194 10.32 12.18 -1.75
CA GLU A 194 10.68 13.23 -0.78
C GLU A 194 10.01 13.05 0.59
N TRP A 195 8.90 12.30 0.69
CA TRP A 195 8.25 12.00 1.97
C TRP A 195 9.05 11.06 2.86
N TYR A 196 10.03 10.35 2.28
CA TYR A 196 10.91 9.43 3.00
C TYR A 196 12.08 10.15 3.69
N ASP A 197 12.52 11.29 3.17
CA ASP A 197 13.81 11.90 3.53
C ASP A 197 13.80 12.65 4.89
N LYS A 198 12.63 12.83 5.51
CA LYS A 198 12.53 13.53 6.81
C LYS A 198 12.96 12.71 8.03
N ASN A 199 13.24 11.41 7.87
CA ASN A 199 13.55 10.51 8.99
C ASN A 199 14.97 9.87 8.94
N ASN A 200 15.95 10.48 8.26
CA ASN A 200 17.37 10.07 8.23
C ASN A 200 17.68 8.69 7.58
N PHE A 201 16.83 8.15 6.71
CA PHE A 201 17.16 6.96 5.93
C PHE A 201 17.55 7.33 4.50
N THR A 202 18.77 7.01 4.08
CA THR A 202 19.25 7.29 2.72
C THR A 202 18.52 6.43 1.68
N LEU A 203 17.61 7.07 0.95
CA LEU A 203 16.61 6.51 0.03
C LEU A 203 17.16 5.80 -1.22
N GLY A 204 18.22 6.33 -1.83
CA GLY A 204 18.59 6.01 -3.21
C GLY A 204 19.23 4.63 -3.43
N SER A 205 19.99 4.13 -2.46
CA SER A 205 20.66 2.82 -2.53
C SER A 205 19.81 1.70 -1.93
N PHE A 206 19.00 2.01 -0.91
CA PHE A 206 18.17 1.03 -0.22
C PHE A 206 16.99 0.59 -1.06
N LEU A 207 16.17 1.49 -1.63
CA LEU A 207 14.99 1.05 -2.40
C LEU A 207 15.35 0.30 -3.69
N ARG A 208 16.35 0.76 -4.46
CA ARG A 208 16.79 0.01 -5.65
C ARG A 208 17.47 -1.31 -5.28
N GLY A 209 18.29 -1.33 -4.23
CA GLY A 209 18.96 -2.55 -3.78
C GLY A 209 18.00 -3.56 -3.16
N THR A 210 17.14 -3.13 -2.24
CA THR A 210 16.20 -3.95 -1.48
C THR A 210 15.04 -4.42 -2.34
N ILE A 211 14.42 -3.56 -3.17
CA ILE A 211 13.35 -4.03 -4.08
C ILE A 211 13.92 -5.03 -5.09
N MET A 212 15.09 -4.75 -5.70
CA MET A 212 15.67 -5.69 -6.66
C MET A 212 16.16 -6.97 -6.00
N ARG A 213 16.73 -6.93 -4.79
CA ARG A 213 17.12 -8.11 -4.02
C ARG A 213 15.92 -8.92 -3.55
N PHE A 214 14.87 -8.26 -3.07
CA PHE A 214 13.63 -8.92 -2.65
C PHE A 214 12.96 -9.58 -3.85
N LEU A 215 12.85 -8.89 -4.99
CA LEU A 215 12.29 -9.46 -6.21
C LEU A 215 13.17 -10.59 -6.77
N SER A 216 14.51 -10.49 -6.71
CA SER A 216 15.42 -11.54 -7.18
C SER A 216 15.43 -12.75 -6.25
N ASN A 217 15.39 -12.55 -4.93
CA ASN A 217 15.34 -13.63 -3.94
C ASN A 217 14.00 -14.39 -4.00
N ILE A 218 12.96 -13.77 -4.56
CA ILE A 218 11.68 -14.41 -4.78
C ILE A 218 11.41 -14.61 -6.28
N GLN A 219 12.43 -14.56 -7.14
CA GLN A 219 12.30 -15.03 -8.51
C GLN A 219 12.22 -16.55 -8.46
N MET A 220 11.01 -17.05 -8.74
CA MET A 220 10.53 -18.35 -8.33
C MET A 220 10.93 -19.44 -9.32
N ASP A 221 12.01 -20.16 -9.02
CA ASP A 221 12.01 -21.59 -9.33
C ASP A 221 11.21 -22.28 -8.22
N GLY A 222 10.11 -22.94 -8.56
CA GLY A 222 9.20 -23.62 -7.62
C GLY A 222 9.85 -24.67 -6.71
N LYS A 223 11.16 -24.92 -6.84
CA LYS A 223 11.97 -25.77 -5.96
C LYS A 223 12.73 -25.01 -4.87
N SER A 224 12.87 -23.68 -4.94
CA SER A 224 13.77 -22.91 -4.07
C SER A 224 13.09 -22.25 -2.86
N ILE A 225 11.76 -22.11 -2.87
CA ILE A 225 11.01 -21.52 -1.74
C ILE A 225 11.20 -22.37 -0.46
N SER A 226 11.26 -23.71 -0.60
CA SER A 226 11.50 -24.59 0.54
C SER A 226 12.93 -24.48 1.12
N LYS A 227 13.90 -23.95 0.38
CA LYS A 227 15.31 -23.86 0.82
C LYS A 227 15.69 -22.48 1.35
N CYS A 228 15.16 -21.40 0.77
CA CYS A 228 15.49 -20.04 1.20
C CYS A 228 14.72 -19.61 2.46
N LEU A 229 13.52 -20.17 2.69
CA LEU A 229 12.75 -19.93 3.92
C LEU A 229 13.03 -20.97 5.02
N PHE A 230 13.67 -22.09 4.69
CA PHE A 230 13.92 -23.18 5.64
C PHE A 230 15.32 -23.81 5.46
N PRO A 231 16.37 -23.25 6.08
CA PRO A 231 17.68 -23.90 6.09
C PRO A 231 17.73 -25.21 6.92
N ASN A 232 16.69 -25.53 7.71
CA ASN A 232 16.72 -26.61 8.71
C ASN A 232 15.78 -27.81 8.46
N SER A 233 15.26 -28.04 7.25
CA SER A 233 14.42 -29.22 6.94
C SER A 233 15.18 -30.45 6.42
N SER A 234 16.50 -30.54 6.65
CA SER A 234 17.29 -31.73 6.33
C SER A 234 17.42 -32.66 7.55
N ASN A 235 16.35 -33.42 7.83
CA ASN A 235 16.44 -34.71 8.52
C ASN A 235 15.11 -35.46 8.41
N LEU A 236 14.81 -35.97 7.22
CA LEU A 236 13.84 -37.06 6.98
C LEU A 236 14.06 -37.61 5.56
N MET A 237 15.29 -38.05 5.27
CA MET A 237 15.53 -39.06 4.26
C MET A 237 15.94 -40.34 5.00
N GLY A 238 14.94 -41.16 5.28
CA GLY A 238 15.12 -42.47 5.86
C GLY A 238 13.86 -43.29 5.61
N VAL A 239 14.02 -44.32 4.77
CA VAL A 239 13.08 -45.43 4.55
C VAL A 239 11.89 -45.10 3.63
N PHE A 240 11.98 -45.54 2.38
CA PHE A 240 11.18 -46.68 1.90
C PHE A 240 11.79 -47.23 0.60
N MET A 241 12.24 -48.48 0.69
CA MET A 241 12.51 -49.38 -0.44
C MET A 241 11.17 -49.89 -0.99
N CYS A 242 11.03 -49.88 -2.32
CA CYS A 242 10.47 -50.89 -3.23
C CYS A 242 10.11 -50.22 -4.56
#